data_AF-A0A6G7PXP3-F1
#
_entry.id   AF-A0A6G7PXP3-F1
#
_cell.length_a   1.000
_cell.length_b   1.000
_cell.length_c   1.000
_cell.angle_alpha   90.00
_cell.angle_beta   90.00
_cell.angle_gamma   90.00
#
_symmetry.space_group_name_H-M   'P 1'
#
loop_
_entity.id
_entity.type
_entity.pdbx_description
1 polymer ?
#
loop_
_entity_poly.entity_id
_entity_poly.type
_entity_poly.pdbx_seq_one_letter_code
_entity_poly.pdbx_strand_id
1 'polypeptide(L)'
;MLCSRRTSGSLSPELLEPLKDFTMAREKKTGGFGATPRLPATVEDTYYALRISHLLGFEVDQETHLRYLWDQPYGHIGLASVLFKAAWSLKTLGGTIPETLWQGLPSASPEMPLSELSYLARLTRLLEISRGPTSGLKRLALDKEVRTIRDLYFLLQVIGPGEKLRPLLDWVLAAQNPDGGFGFFPGTTSYLENAYFACFILKAFGLSPRQPDALGAFALSCRRKDGGFARAPGGVSFLETSWYALCILRGLNFII
;
A
#
# COMPACT_ATOMS: atom_id res chain seq x y z
N MET A 1 4.07 21.92 29.75
CA MET A 1 5.06 22.61 28.89
C MET A 1 4.94 22.06 27.49
N LEU A 2 4.92 22.97 26.52
CA LEU A 2 4.40 22.82 25.17
C LEU A 2 5.27 21.89 24.31
N CYS A 3 4.67 20.85 23.73
CA CYS A 3 5.18 20.25 22.50
C CYS A 3 4.07 20.32 21.47
N SER A 4 4.26 21.22 20.52
CA SER A 4 3.29 21.63 19.50
C SER A 4 2.78 20.43 18.70
N ARG A 5 1.46 20.26 18.68
CA ARG A 5 0.77 19.53 17.62
C ARG A 5 1.14 20.17 16.28
N ARG A 6 2.02 19.53 15.50
CA ARG A 6 2.08 19.83 14.06
C ARG A 6 0.75 19.37 13.48
N THR A 7 -0.02 20.34 13.04
CA THR A 7 -1.28 20.22 12.32
C THR A 7 -1.19 19.13 11.25
N SER A 8 -2.15 18.21 11.26
CA SER A 8 -2.51 17.41 10.10
C SER A 8 -2.86 18.37 8.96
N GLY A 9 -1.92 18.62 8.04
CA GLY A 9 -2.19 19.43 6.87
C GLY A 9 -3.30 18.74 6.05
N SER A 10 -4.47 19.36 5.98
CA SER A 10 -5.49 18.96 5.02
C SER A 10 -4.89 19.10 3.61
N LEU A 11 -5.00 18.05 2.80
CA LEU A 11 -4.62 18.15 1.38
C LEU A 11 -5.45 19.24 0.71
N SER A 12 -4.85 20.01 -0.19
CA SER A 12 -5.56 21.10 -0.85
C SER A 12 -6.72 20.57 -1.71
N PRO A 13 -7.86 21.27 -1.78
CA PRO A 13 -8.97 20.89 -2.67
C PRO A 13 -8.55 20.68 -4.13
N GLU A 14 -7.55 21.46 -4.59
CA GLU A 14 -6.95 21.37 -5.92
C GLU A 14 -6.29 20.01 -6.22
N LEU A 15 -5.94 19.25 -5.17
CA LEU A 15 -5.43 17.89 -5.28
C LEU A 15 -6.56 16.85 -5.15
N LEU A 16 -7.54 17.12 -4.29
CA LEU A 16 -8.58 16.17 -3.91
C LEU A 16 -9.54 15.83 -5.04
N GLU A 17 -10.19 16.84 -5.64
CA GLU A 17 -11.22 16.59 -6.66
C GLU A 17 -10.66 15.89 -7.90
N PRO A 18 -9.51 16.31 -8.47
CA PRO A 18 -8.96 15.62 -9.62
C PRO A 18 -8.57 14.16 -9.34
N LEU A 19 -8.10 13.85 -8.13
CA LEU A 19 -7.77 12.48 -7.76
C LEU A 19 -9.02 11.63 -7.52
N LYS A 20 -10.10 12.22 -7.00
CA LYS A 20 -11.41 11.58 -6.92
C LYS A 20 -11.93 11.28 -8.33
N ASP A 21 -11.94 12.25 -9.24
CA ASP A 21 -12.38 12.06 -10.63
C ASP A 21 -11.56 10.97 -11.33
N PHE A 22 -10.24 10.99 -11.16
CA PHE A 22 -9.33 9.95 -11.63
C PHE A 22 -9.75 8.56 -11.14
N THR A 23 -10.10 8.46 -9.85
CA THR A 23 -10.47 7.19 -9.22
C THR A 23 -11.83 6.72 -9.72
N MET A 24 -12.84 7.59 -9.73
CA MET A 24 -14.21 7.26 -10.15
C MET A 24 -14.30 6.93 -11.64
N ALA A 25 -13.46 7.52 -12.49
CA ALA A 25 -13.38 7.14 -13.90
C ALA A 25 -12.98 5.67 -14.14
N ARG A 26 -12.48 4.98 -13.11
CA ARG A 26 -12.06 3.57 -13.16
C ARG A 26 -13.08 2.61 -12.55
N GLU A 27 -14.14 3.12 -11.95
CA GLU A 27 -15.23 2.30 -11.39
C GLU A 27 -15.97 1.54 -12.49
N LYS A 28 -16.43 0.33 -12.18
CA LYS A 28 -17.27 -0.48 -13.08
C LYS A 28 -18.69 -0.53 -12.57
N LYS A 29 -19.64 -0.49 -13.50
CA LYS A 29 -21.08 -0.67 -13.20
C LYS A 29 -21.40 -2.00 -12.52
N THR A 30 -20.56 -3.02 -12.73
CA THR A 30 -20.69 -4.35 -12.12
C THR A 30 -19.94 -4.45 -10.78
N GLY A 31 -19.35 -3.36 -10.30
CA GLY A 31 -18.55 -3.31 -9.08
C GLY A 31 -17.06 -3.46 -9.34
N GLY A 32 -16.29 -2.95 -8.39
CA GLY A 32 -14.82 -2.89 -8.45
C GLY A 32 -14.30 -1.79 -9.37
N PHE A 33 -12.97 -1.65 -9.34
CA PHE A 33 -12.21 -0.68 -10.13
C PHE A 33 -11.20 -1.41 -11.00
N GLY A 34 -10.88 -0.85 -12.16
CA GLY A 34 -9.85 -1.38 -13.06
C GLY A 34 -8.70 -0.40 -13.28
N ALA A 35 -7.54 -0.90 -13.69
CA ALA A 35 -6.34 -0.07 -13.92
C ALA A 35 -6.59 1.11 -14.87
N THR A 36 -7.49 0.93 -15.86
CA THR A 36 -7.97 1.98 -16.75
C THR A 36 -9.51 1.97 -16.82
N PRO A 37 -10.14 3.04 -17.34
CA PRO A 37 -11.59 3.07 -17.56
C PRO A 37 -12.11 1.90 -18.41
N ARG A 38 -11.29 1.37 -19.32
CA ARG A 38 -11.69 0.34 -20.30
C ARG A 38 -11.39 -1.10 -19.86
N LEU A 39 -10.48 -1.30 -18.93
CA LEU A 39 -10.15 -2.65 -18.45
C LEU A 39 -11.16 -3.14 -17.43
N PRO A 40 -11.35 -4.47 -17.28
CA PRO A 40 -12.17 -5.05 -16.22
C PRO A 40 -11.69 -4.65 -14.83
N ALA A 41 -12.57 -4.80 -13.84
CA ALA A 41 -12.19 -4.60 -12.45
C ALA A 41 -11.23 -5.69 -11.97
N THR A 42 -10.29 -5.31 -11.09
CA THR A 42 -9.44 -6.25 -10.35
C THR A 42 -9.58 -6.00 -8.85
N VAL A 43 -9.34 -7.04 -8.03
CA VAL A 43 -9.30 -6.90 -6.56
C VAL A 43 -8.24 -5.88 -6.14
N GLU A 44 -7.13 -5.79 -6.86
CA GLU A 44 -6.03 -4.88 -6.57
C GLU A 44 -6.36 -3.42 -6.82
N ASP A 45 -6.87 -3.11 -8.02
CA ASP A 45 -7.31 -1.76 -8.35
C ASP A 45 -8.47 -1.33 -7.43
N THR A 46 -9.40 -2.25 -7.14
CA THR A 46 -10.49 -2.01 -6.18
C THR A 46 -9.96 -1.66 -4.80
N TYR A 47 -8.98 -2.41 -4.30
CA TYR A 47 -8.33 -2.11 -3.03
C TYR A 47 -7.74 -0.70 -2.99
N TYR A 48 -6.95 -0.31 -4.00
CA TYR A 48 -6.34 1.02 -4.01
C TYR A 48 -7.36 2.14 -4.20
N ALA A 49 -8.40 1.94 -5.01
CA ALA A 49 -9.50 2.91 -5.14
C ALA A 49 -10.24 3.11 -3.81
N LEU A 50 -10.55 2.03 -3.09
CA LEU A 50 -11.20 2.10 -1.78
C LEU A 50 -10.31 2.73 -0.71
N ARG A 51 -8.99 2.51 -0.76
CA ARG A 51 -8.03 3.21 0.10
C ARG A 51 -8.04 4.72 -0.14
N ILE A 52 -8.08 5.13 -1.41
CA ILE A 52 -8.18 6.55 -1.80
C ILE A 52 -9.52 7.13 -1.35
N SER A 53 -10.65 6.47 -1.65
CA SER A 53 -12.00 6.85 -1.20
C SER A 53 -12.05 7.03 0.31
N HIS A 54 -11.59 6.05 1.07
CA HIS A 54 -11.59 6.09 2.53
C HIS A 54 -10.74 7.24 3.09
N LEU A 55 -9.57 7.51 2.49
CA LEU A 55 -8.68 8.57 2.97
C LEU A 55 -9.17 9.97 2.61
N LEU A 56 -9.84 10.12 1.46
CA LEU A 56 -10.39 11.39 0.98
C LEU A 56 -11.83 11.66 1.44
N GLY A 57 -12.53 10.63 1.91
CA GLY A 57 -13.90 10.75 2.43
C GLY A 57 -14.97 10.93 1.35
N PHE A 58 -14.76 10.39 0.13
CA PHE A 58 -15.82 10.35 -0.89
C PHE A 58 -16.52 9.00 -0.93
N GLU A 59 -17.81 9.01 -1.21
CA GLU A 59 -18.66 7.82 -1.22
C GLU A 59 -18.51 6.99 -2.50
N VAL A 60 -18.74 5.70 -2.36
CA VAL A 60 -18.77 4.70 -3.44
C VAL A 60 -20.01 3.82 -3.26
N ASP A 61 -20.47 3.16 -4.32
CA ASP A 61 -21.59 2.21 -4.21
C ASP A 61 -21.13 0.93 -3.48
N GLN A 62 -21.43 0.90 -2.17
CA GLN A 62 -21.02 -0.19 -1.30
C GLN A 62 -21.62 -1.53 -1.73
N GLU A 63 -22.89 -1.56 -2.12
CA GLU A 63 -23.59 -2.82 -2.42
C GLU A 63 -22.96 -3.50 -3.65
N THR A 64 -22.77 -2.74 -4.72
CA THR A 64 -22.20 -3.24 -5.98
C THR A 64 -20.75 -3.71 -5.78
N HIS A 65 -19.95 -2.98 -4.99
CA HIS A 65 -18.57 -3.38 -4.71
C HIS A 65 -18.47 -4.60 -3.78
N LEU A 66 -19.35 -4.70 -2.77
CA LEU A 66 -19.43 -5.88 -1.92
C LEU A 66 -19.78 -7.12 -2.73
N ARG A 67 -20.76 -7.04 -3.63
CA ARG A 67 -21.14 -8.15 -4.51
C ARG A 67 -19.98 -8.58 -5.41
N TYR A 68 -19.32 -7.64 -6.07
CA TYR A 68 -18.14 -7.92 -6.89
C TYR A 68 -17.04 -8.63 -6.10
N LEU A 69 -16.71 -8.16 -4.89
CA LEU A 69 -15.68 -8.76 -4.05
C LEU A 69 -16.10 -10.12 -3.50
N TRP A 70 -17.38 -10.32 -3.21
CA TRP A 70 -17.91 -11.60 -2.71
C TRP A 70 -17.82 -12.71 -3.76
N ASP A 71 -18.12 -12.38 -5.01
CA ASP A 71 -18.23 -13.36 -6.10
C ASP A 71 -16.87 -13.79 -6.71
N GLN A 72 -15.75 -13.28 -6.18
CA GLN A 72 -14.43 -13.65 -6.70
C GLN A 72 -14.07 -15.11 -6.36
N PRO A 73 -13.40 -15.83 -7.28
CA PRO A 73 -13.05 -17.25 -7.12
C PRO A 73 -11.78 -17.44 -6.26
N TYR A 74 -11.75 -16.91 -5.04
CA TYR A 74 -10.55 -16.88 -4.19
C TYR A 74 -9.92 -18.27 -3.92
N GLY A 75 -10.73 -19.33 -3.85
CA GLY A 75 -10.28 -20.71 -3.68
C GLY A 75 -9.34 -21.21 -4.79
N HIS A 76 -9.34 -20.56 -5.96
CA HIS A 76 -8.46 -20.90 -7.09
C HIS A 76 -7.26 -19.95 -7.27
N ILE A 77 -7.26 -18.79 -6.59
CA ILE A 77 -6.22 -17.76 -6.76
C ILE A 77 -5.05 -18.00 -5.80
N GLY A 78 -5.33 -18.33 -4.53
CA GLY A 78 -4.32 -18.76 -3.56
C GLY A 78 -3.24 -17.74 -3.15
N LEU A 79 -3.24 -16.52 -3.68
CA LEU A 79 -2.25 -15.48 -3.36
C LEU A 79 -2.67 -14.67 -2.13
N ALA A 80 -1.84 -14.67 -1.09
CA ALA A 80 -2.07 -13.94 0.14
C ALA A 80 -2.25 -12.43 -0.10
N SER A 81 -1.57 -11.86 -1.10
CA SER A 81 -1.75 -10.46 -1.49
C SER A 81 -3.16 -10.15 -1.99
N VAL A 82 -3.74 -11.00 -2.83
CA VAL A 82 -5.10 -10.85 -3.34
C VAL A 82 -6.10 -11.01 -2.20
N LEU A 83 -5.95 -12.05 -1.37
CA LEU A 83 -6.85 -12.31 -0.24
C LEU A 83 -6.80 -11.18 0.79
N PHE A 84 -5.62 -10.63 1.09
CA PHE A 84 -5.48 -9.45 1.96
C PHE A 84 -6.24 -8.25 1.40
N LYS A 85 -6.03 -7.93 0.12
CA LYS A 85 -6.66 -6.79 -0.55
C LYS A 85 -8.18 -6.94 -0.57
N ALA A 86 -8.69 -8.14 -0.84
CA ALA A 86 -10.11 -8.47 -0.77
C ALA A 86 -10.68 -8.34 0.66
N ALA A 87 -10.06 -8.98 1.64
CA ALA A 87 -10.52 -8.97 3.03
C ALA A 87 -10.54 -7.55 3.61
N TRP A 88 -9.52 -6.74 3.32
CA TRP A 88 -9.48 -5.34 3.75
C TRP A 88 -10.61 -4.54 3.10
N SER A 89 -10.85 -4.73 1.80
CA SER A 89 -11.90 -4.04 1.06
C SER A 89 -13.30 -4.40 1.56
N LEU A 90 -13.57 -5.70 1.76
CA LEU A 90 -14.82 -6.21 2.33
C LEU A 90 -15.09 -5.61 3.72
N LYS A 91 -14.11 -5.68 4.63
CA LYS A 91 -14.25 -5.11 5.98
C LYS A 91 -14.47 -3.60 5.96
N THR A 92 -13.77 -2.87 5.08
CA THR A 92 -13.89 -1.41 4.96
C THR A 92 -15.28 -1.00 4.49
N LEU A 93 -15.91 -1.80 3.64
CA LEU A 93 -17.27 -1.60 3.16
C LEU A 93 -18.34 -2.17 4.11
N GLY A 94 -17.97 -2.69 5.27
CA GLY A 94 -18.92 -3.29 6.23
C GLY A 94 -19.44 -4.68 5.84
N GLY A 95 -18.79 -5.35 4.88
CA GLY A 95 -19.13 -6.70 4.44
C GLY A 95 -18.54 -7.80 5.31
N THR A 96 -18.97 -9.04 5.04
CA THR A 96 -18.44 -10.26 5.64
C THR A 96 -17.40 -10.91 4.74
N ILE A 97 -16.66 -11.90 5.26
CA ILE A 97 -15.63 -12.63 4.52
C ILE A 97 -16.26 -13.88 3.89
N PRO A 98 -16.21 -14.06 2.55
CA PRO A 98 -16.82 -15.21 1.88
C PRO A 98 -16.04 -16.51 2.15
N GLU A 99 -16.75 -17.64 2.11
CA GLU A 99 -16.17 -18.98 2.29
C GLU A 99 -15.05 -19.27 1.28
N THR A 100 -15.18 -18.80 0.04
CA THR A 100 -14.15 -18.95 -0.99
C THR A 100 -12.82 -18.33 -0.59
N LEU A 101 -12.82 -17.24 0.18
CA LEU A 101 -11.60 -16.58 0.68
C LEU A 101 -10.90 -17.46 1.71
N TRP A 102 -11.65 -18.07 2.62
CA TRP A 102 -11.13 -19.02 3.60
C TRP A 102 -10.54 -20.27 2.94
N GLN A 103 -11.21 -20.79 1.92
CA GLN A 103 -10.73 -21.92 1.12
C GLN A 103 -9.42 -21.61 0.36
N GLY A 104 -9.22 -20.36 -0.05
CA GLY A 104 -8.02 -19.93 -0.77
C GLY A 104 -6.81 -19.65 0.13
N LEU A 105 -6.95 -19.70 1.45
CA LEU A 105 -5.93 -19.25 2.39
C LEU A 105 -4.64 -20.11 2.30
N PRO A 106 -3.50 -19.54 1.85
CA PRO A 106 -2.29 -20.32 1.71
C PRO A 106 -1.63 -20.57 3.07
N SER A 107 -0.89 -21.68 3.17
CA SER A 107 0.02 -21.92 4.29
C SER A 107 1.39 -21.30 4.01
N ALA A 108 2.01 -20.71 5.02
CA ALA A 108 3.37 -20.19 4.90
C ALA A 108 4.36 -21.32 4.55
N SER A 109 5.22 -21.09 3.57
CA SER A 109 6.24 -22.06 3.14
C SER A 109 7.58 -21.37 2.84
N PRO A 110 8.71 -22.11 2.82
CA PRO A 110 10.02 -21.58 2.44
C PRO A 110 10.09 -21.01 1.02
N GLU A 111 9.29 -21.50 0.09
CA GLU A 111 9.27 -21.08 -1.32
C GLU A 111 8.50 -19.77 -1.52
N MET A 112 7.59 -19.45 -0.60
CA MET A 112 6.77 -18.24 -0.65
C MET A 112 7.67 -16.98 -0.66
N PRO A 113 7.47 -16.03 -1.59
CA PRO A 113 8.27 -14.81 -1.62
C PRO A 113 7.97 -13.94 -0.39
N LEU A 114 8.94 -13.09 -0.01
CA LEU A 114 8.81 -12.23 1.17
C LEU A 114 7.57 -11.32 1.12
N SER A 115 7.17 -10.87 -0.06
CA SER A 115 5.94 -10.10 -0.27
C SER A 115 4.69 -10.89 0.13
N GLU A 116 4.58 -12.16 -0.26
CA GLU A 116 3.41 -12.99 0.07
C GLU A 116 3.42 -13.40 1.55
N LEU A 117 4.59 -13.69 2.14
CA LEU A 117 4.71 -13.88 3.60
C LEU A 117 4.22 -12.64 4.36
N SER A 118 4.57 -11.44 3.86
CA SER A 118 4.13 -10.15 4.41
C SER A 118 2.62 -9.96 4.31
N TYR A 119 2.03 -10.24 3.15
CA TYR A 119 0.58 -10.16 2.98
C TYR A 119 -0.16 -11.21 3.80
N LEU A 120 0.37 -12.42 3.94
CA LEU A 120 -0.20 -13.46 4.79
C LEU A 120 -0.19 -13.02 6.27
N ALA A 121 0.93 -12.48 6.75
CA ALA A 121 1.04 -11.93 8.11
C ALA A 121 0.07 -10.77 8.37
N ARG A 122 -0.23 -9.95 7.35
CA ARG A 122 -1.21 -8.85 7.44
C ARG A 122 -2.64 -9.37 7.39
N LEU A 123 -2.93 -10.33 6.51
CA LEU A 123 -4.23 -10.98 6.38
C LEU A 123 -4.62 -11.68 7.68
N THR A 124 -3.71 -12.44 8.28
CA THR A 124 -4.01 -13.18 9.52
C THR A 124 -4.21 -12.24 10.70
N ARG A 125 -3.50 -11.11 10.75
CA ARG A 125 -3.78 -10.04 11.73
C ARG A 125 -5.15 -9.41 11.49
N LEU A 126 -5.46 -9.06 10.24
CA LEU A 126 -6.74 -8.47 9.86
C LEU A 126 -7.92 -9.39 10.18
N LEU A 127 -7.75 -10.70 10.00
CA LEU A 127 -8.77 -11.72 10.23
C LEU A 127 -8.70 -12.35 11.63
N GLU A 128 -7.82 -11.86 12.51
CA GLU A 128 -7.65 -12.35 13.89
C GLU A 128 -7.35 -13.87 13.98
N ILE A 129 -6.67 -14.41 12.96
CA ILE A 129 -6.29 -15.82 12.88
C ILE A 129 -5.04 -16.05 13.75
N SER A 130 -5.22 -16.77 14.85
CA SER A 130 -4.14 -17.02 15.83
C SER A 130 -3.32 -18.28 15.57
N ARG A 131 -3.82 -19.25 14.78
CA ARG A 131 -3.17 -20.55 14.53
C ARG A 131 -3.36 -21.02 13.08
N GLY A 132 -2.51 -21.95 12.62
CA GLY A 132 -2.61 -22.59 11.31
C GLY A 132 -1.61 -22.02 10.29
N PRO A 133 -2.08 -21.27 9.26
CA PRO A 133 -1.26 -20.84 8.11
C PRO A 133 -0.12 -19.88 8.47
N THR A 134 -0.10 -19.36 9.71
CA THR A 134 0.89 -18.42 10.24
C THR A 134 2.12 -19.07 10.86
N SER A 135 2.12 -20.39 11.00
CA SER A 135 3.16 -21.12 11.72
C SER A 135 4.54 -20.88 11.09
N GLY A 136 5.46 -20.32 11.87
CA GLY A 136 6.83 -20.05 11.41
C GLY A 136 7.01 -18.84 10.50
N LEU A 137 5.99 -17.99 10.26
CA LEU A 137 6.08 -16.80 9.39
C LEU A 137 7.32 -15.93 9.66
N LYS A 138 7.58 -15.60 10.93
CA LYS A 138 8.74 -14.78 11.30
C LYS A 138 10.06 -15.46 10.93
N ARG A 139 10.20 -16.76 11.17
CA ARG A 139 11.40 -17.53 10.80
C ARG A 139 11.59 -17.52 9.30
N LEU A 140 10.55 -17.91 8.54
CA LEU A 140 10.59 -17.94 7.08
C LEU A 140 10.93 -16.58 6.46
N ALA A 141 10.41 -15.49 7.03
CA ALA A 141 10.75 -14.15 6.57
C ALA A 141 12.19 -13.74 6.89
N LEU A 142 12.72 -14.14 8.06
CA LEU A 142 14.10 -13.86 8.46
C LEU A 142 15.14 -14.65 7.65
N ASP A 143 14.73 -15.76 7.02
CA ASP A 143 15.55 -16.56 6.12
C ASP A 143 15.63 -15.95 4.71
N LYS A 144 14.84 -14.91 4.41
CA LYS A 144 14.88 -14.21 3.12
C LYS A 144 16.01 -13.18 3.08
N GLU A 145 16.65 -13.07 1.93
CA GLU A 145 17.59 -11.99 1.66
C GLU A 145 16.87 -10.65 1.47
N VAL A 146 17.42 -9.60 2.05
CA VAL A 146 16.96 -8.22 1.87
C VAL A 146 17.89 -7.52 0.89
N ARG A 147 17.42 -7.29 -0.34
CA ARG A 147 18.22 -6.69 -1.42
C ARG A 147 17.79 -5.26 -1.75
N THR A 148 16.53 -4.95 -1.50
CA THR A 148 15.90 -3.66 -1.84
C THR A 148 15.13 -3.08 -0.66
N ILE A 149 14.85 -1.78 -0.70
CA ILE A 149 13.96 -1.12 0.28
C ILE A 149 12.59 -1.80 0.32
N ARG A 150 12.11 -2.31 -0.82
CA ARG A 150 10.86 -3.08 -0.91
C ARG A 150 10.92 -4.37 -0.08
N ASP A 151 12.03 -5.09 -0.13
CA ASP A 151 12.23 -6.31 0.68
C ASP A 151 12.22 -5.96 2.17
N LEU A 152 12.94 -4.89 2.55
CA LEU A 152 12.96 -4.42 3.93
C LEU A 152 11.57 -4.00 4.42
N TYR A 153 10.79 -3.33 3.57
CA TYR A 153 9.39 -2.98 3.86
C TYR A 153 8.56 -4.23 4.13
N PHE A 154 8.66 -5.27 3.29
CA PHE A 154 7.91 -6.50 3.50
C PHE A 154 8.38 -7.29 4.72
N LEU A 155 9.69 -7.33 5.00
CA LEU A 155 10.24 -7.94 6.20
C LEU A 155 9.71 -7.26 7.46
N LEU A 156 9.76 -5.93 7.51
CA LEU A 156 9.25 -5.11 8.61
C LEU A 156 7.78 -5.41 8.93
N GLN A 157 6.95 -5.60 7.89
CA GLN A 157 5.53 -5.92 8.04
C GLN A 157 5.25 -7.31 8.65
N VAL A 158 6.23 -8.23 8.59
CA VAL A 158 6.15 -9.56 9.23
C VAL A 158 6.70 -9.54 10.65
N ILE A 159 7.89 -8.98 10.83
CA ILE A 159 8.63 -9.12 12.11
C ILE A 159 8.45 -7.94 13.07
N GLY A 160 7.94 -6.81 12.58
CA GLY A 160 7.81 -5.56 13.33
C GLY A 160 9.12 -4.75 13.41
N PRO A 161 9.07 -3.50 13.91
CA PRO A 161 10.29 -2.74 14.15
C PRO A 161 11.10 -3.39 15.28
N GLY A 162 12.42 -3.45 15.12
CA GLY A 162 13.31 -4.06 16.11
C GLY A 162 14.79 -3.88 15.80
N GLU A 163 15.64 -4.16 16.77
CA GLU A 163 17.10 -3.94 16.71
C GLU A 163 17.77 -4.58 15.48
N LYS A 164 17.28 -5.74 15.03
CA LYS A 164 17.81 -6.43 13.83
C LYS A 164 17.73 -5.57 12.55
N LEU A 165 16.75 -4.69 12.45
CA LEU A 165 16.54 -3.87 11.25
C LEU A 165 17.18 -2.48 11.36
N ARG A 166 17.57 -2.03 12.56
CA ARG A 166 18.16 -0.71 12.77
C ARG A 166 19.41 -0.42 11.93
N PRO A 167 20.35 -1.38 11.76
CA PRO A 167 21.53 -1.14 10.93
C PRO A 167 21.22 -0.83 9.45
N LEU A 168 20.02 -1.17 8.97
CA LEU A 168 19.59 -0.91 7.59
C LEU A 168 18.99 0.49 7.40
N LEU A 169 18.77 1.26 8.48
CA LEU A 169 18.12 2.59 8.39
C LEU A 169 19.01 3.63 7.70
N ASP A 170 20.33 3.59 7.94
CA ASP A 170 21.26 4.47 7.24
C ASP A 170 21.27 4.20 5.73
N TRP A 171 21.12 2.94 5.34
CA TRP A 171 21.00 2.53 3.94
C TRP A 171 19.69 3.02 3.31
N VAL A 172 18.56 2.95 4.03
CA VAL A 172 17.28 3.54 3.58
C VAL A 172 17.42 5.06 3.42
N LEU A 173 18.02 5.74 4.39
CA LEU A 173 18.26 7.19 4.34
C LEU A 173 19.24 7.60 3.22
N ALA A 174 20.21 6.75 2.90
CA ALA A 174 21.16 6.97 1.80
C ALA A 174 20.53 6.75 0.42
N ALA A 175 19.37 6.10 0.35
CA ALA A 175 18.64 5.93 -0.90
C ALA A 175 17.76 7.13 -1.29
N GLN A 176 17.70 8.17 -0.46
CA GLN A 176 17.07 9.43 -0.85
C GLN A 176 17.98 10.18 -1.82
N ASN A 177 17.46 10.48 -3.01
CA ASN A 177 18.18 11.17 -4.07
C ASN A 177 18.07 12.70 -3.94
N PRO A 178 18.89 13.47 -4.70
CA PRO A 178 18.82 14.93 -4.71
C PRO A 178 17.46 15.52 -5.13
N ASP A 179 16.67 14.77 -5.91
CA ASP A 179 15.31 15.17 -6.29
C ASP A 179 14.29 15.01 -5.15
N GLY A 180 14.70 14.47 -4.00
CA GLY A 180 13.88 14.21 -2.83
C GLY A 180 13.19 12.84 -2.82
N GLY A 181 13.11 12.16 -3.97
CA GLY A 181 12.58 10.81 -4.10
C GLY A 181 13.55 9.75 -3.57
N PHE A 182 13.15 8.48 -3.64
CA PHE A 182 13.97 7.35 -3.19
C PHE A 182 14.20 6.33 -4.31
N GLY A 183 15.43 5.88 -4.43
CA GLY A 183 15.78 4.68 -5.18
C GLY A 183 15.39 3.40 -4.43
N PHE A 184 15.43 2.25 -5.10
CA PHE A 184 15.22 0.94 -4.44
C PHE A 184 16.47 0.45 -3.69
N PHE A 185 17.62 1.07 -3.98
CA PHE A 185 18.84 1.13 -3.16
C PHE A 185 19.61 2.45 -3.50
N PRO A 186 20.65 2.84 -2.73
CA PRO A 186 21.39 4.08 -2.95
C PRO A 186 21.92 4.28 -4.37
N GLY A 187 21.67 5.46 -4.94
CA GLY A 187 22.13 5.83 -6.29
C GLY A 187 21.26 5.33 -7.45
N THR A 188 20.12 4.69 -7.17
CA THR A 188 19.15 4.29 -8.22
C THR A 188 18.04 5.30 -8.41
N THR A 189 17.36 5.25 -9.56
CA THR A 189 16.28 6.17 -9.94
C THR A 189 15.16 6.25 -8.90
N SER A 190 14.72 7.49 -8.62
CA SER A 190 13.59 7.77 -7.75
C SER A 190 12.25 7.27 -8.33
N TYR A 191 11.50 6.52 -7.53
CA TYR A 191 10.11 6.15 -7.83
C TYR A 191 9.20 6.30 -6.60
N LEU A 192 7.91 6.60 -6.82
CA LEU A 192 6.92 6.80 -5.74
C LEU A 192 6.79 5.60 -4.80
N GLU A 193 6.79 4.37 -5.32
CA GLU A 193 6.67 3.18 -4.46
C GLU A 193 7.89 3.02 -3.55
N ASN A 194 9.09 3.33 -4.03
CA ASN A 194 10.31 3.30 -3.22
C ASN A 194 10.26 4.38 -2.13
N ALA A 195 9.80 5.58 -2.49
CA ALA A 195 9.61 6.67 -1.54
C ALA A 195 8.57 6.31 -0.47
N TYR A 196 7.47 5.67 -0.87
CA TYR A 196 6.45 5.17 0.05
C TYR A 196 7.02 4.10 1.01
N PHE A 197 7.75 3.11 0.49
CA PHE A 197 8.37 2.07 1.32
C PHE A 197 9.40 2.66 2.29
N ALA A 198 10.26 3.55 1.82
CA ALA A 198 11.26 4.22 2.66
C ALA A 198 10.59 5.04 3.76
N CYS A 199 9.58 5.85 3.44
CA CYS A 199 8.85 6.63 4.43
C CYS A 199 8.16 5.74 5.47
N PHE A 200 7.57 4.62 5.04
CA PHE A 200 6.96 3.66 5.95
C PHE A 200 7.98 3.09 6.93
N ILE A 201 9.14 2.64 6.42
CA ILE A 201 10.22 2.08 7.24
C ILE A 201 10.70 3.14 8.23
N LEU A 202 11.08 4.33 7.76
CA LEU A 202 11.60 5.40 8.62
C LEU A 202 10.61 5.77 9.73
N LYS A 203 9.32 5.93 9.37
CA LYS A 203 8.27 6.23 10.34
C LYS A 203 8.12 5.15 11.41
N ALA A 204 8.25 3.87 11.05
CA ALA A 204 8.19 2.76 11.99
C ALA A 204 9.32 2.79 13.04
N PHE A 205 10.41 3.52 12.78
CA PHE A 205 11.52 3.76 13.71
C PHE A 205 11.54 5.18 14.28
N GLY A 206 10.48 5.97 14.09
CA GLY A 206 10.42 7.35 14.57
C GLY A 206 11.35 8.32 13.83
N LEU A 207 11.82 7.94 12.63
CA LEU A 207 12.69 8.74 11.78
C LEU A 207 11.90 9.45 10.68
N SER A 208 12.54 10.43 10.05
CA SER A 208 12.02 11.17 8.90
C SER A 208 13.00 11.10 7.73
N PRO A 209 12.53 11.26 6.47
CA PRO A 209 13.40 11.50 5.32
C PRO A 209 14.36 12.68 5.57
N ARG A 210 15.55 12.67 4.97
CA ARG A 210 16.53 13.76 5.11
C ARG A 210 16.02 15.07 4.50
N GLN A 211 15.26 14.97 3.41
CA GLN A 211 14.72 16.11 2.67
C GLN A 211 13.19 15.99 2.54
N PRO A 212 12.42 16.24 3.60
CA PRO A 212 10.96 16.04 3.58
C PRO A 212 10.23 16.98 2.61
N ASP A 213 10.68 18.23 2.48
CA ASP A 213 10.08 19.19 1.54
C ASP A 213 10.34 18.80 0.09
N ALA A 214 11.57 18.38 -0.22
CA ALA A 214 11.94 17.87 -1.55
C ALA A 214 11.19 16.58 -1.89
N LEU A 215 10.96 15.70 -0.92
CA LEU A 215 10.13 14.51 -1.10
C LEU A 215 8.67 14.89 -1.46
N GLY A 216 8.11 15.90 -0.80
CA GLY A 216 6.79 16.44 -1.15
C GLY A 216 6.77 16.99 -2.58
N ALA A 217 7.80 17.75 -2.97
CA ALA A 217 7.96 18.26 -4.33
C ALA A 217 8.09 17.12 -5.37
N PHE A 218 8.88 16.08 -5.07
CA PHE A 218 8.98 14.89 -5.91
C PHE A 218 7.62 14.21 -6.09
N ALA A 219 6.88 13.99 -5.01
CA ALA A 219 5.57 13.37 -5.09
C ALA A 219 4.59 14.21 -5.93
N LEU A 220 4.56 15.54 -5.75
CA LEU A 220 3.76 16.46 -6.58
C LEU A 220 4.21 16.47 -8.05
N SER A 221 5.51 16.32 -8.33
CA SER A 221 6.04 16.27 -9.69
C SER A 221 5.59 15.01 -10.47
N CYS A 222 5.14 13.97 -9.76
CA CYS A 222 4.58 12.76 -10.34
C CYS A 222 3.08 12.88 -10.70
N ARG A 223 2.40 13.95 -10.29
CA ARG A 223 1.00 14.21 -10.62
C ARG A 223 0.82 14.41 -12.12
N ARG A 224 -0.26 13.87 -12.69
CA ARG A 224 -0.60 14.02 -14.11
C ARG A 224 -1.87 14.84 -14.31
N LYS A 225 -2.11 15.23 -15.56
CA LYS A 225 -3.27 16.04 -15.98
C LYS A 225 -4.60 15.32 -15.75
N ASP A 226 -4.59 14.00 -15.68
CA ASP A 226 -5.77 13.17 -15.39
C ASP A 226 -6.12 13.11 -13.90
N GLY A 227 -5.35 13.79 -13.03
CA GLY A 227 -5.57 13.86 -11.58
C GLY A 227 -4.86 12.76 -10.78
N GLY A 228 -4.42 11.68 -11.43
CA GLY A 228 -3.66 10.61 -10.78
C GLY A 228 -2.17 10.91 -10.69
N PHE A 229 -1.42 9.97 -10.12
CA PHE A 229 0.04 10.04 -10.00
C PHE A 229 0.72 8.86 -10.69
N ALA A 230 1.81 9.15 -11.37
CA ALA A 230 2.69 8.17 -12.00
C ALA A 230 3.84 7.75 -11.07
N ARG A 231 4.55 6.66 -11.40
CA ARG A 231 5.74 6.23 -10.64
C ARG A 231 6.85 7.27 -10.59
N ALA A 232 7.00 8.03 -11.68
CA ALA A 232 7.98 9.09 -11.86
C ALA A 232 7.39 10.21 -12.74
N PRO A 233 7.98 11.42 -12.74
CA PRO A 233 7.57 12.51 -13.62
C PRO A 233 7.51 12.06 -15.08
N GLY A 234 6.46 12.45 -15.80
CA GLY A 234 6.29 12.06 -17.20
C GLY A 234 5.72 10.65 -17.44
N GLY A 235 5.55 9.81 -16.40
CA GLY A 235 4.93 8.46 -16.52
C GLY A 235 3.40 8.42 -16.51
N VAL A 236 2.81 7.23 -16.58
CA VAL A 236 1.35 7.03 -16.57
C VAL A 236 0.82 6.87 -15.15
N SER A 237 -0.36 7.43 -14.88
CA SER A 237 -1.04 7.35 -13.59
C SER A 237 -1.68 5.97 -13.32
N PHE A 238 -1.52 5.46 -12.11
CA PHE A 238 -2.21 4.26 -11.61
C PHE A 238 -2.84 4.51 -10.24
N LEU A 239 -3.84 3.70 -9.86
CA LEU A 239 -4.48 3.80 -8.53
C LEU A 239 -3.47 3.51 -7.42
N GLU A 240 -2.62 2.49 -7.60
CA GLU A 240 -1.54 2.14 -6.67
C GLU A 240 -0.58 3.32 -6.42
N THR A 241 -0.04 3.92 -7.48
CA THR A 241 0.91 5.03 -7.35
C THR A 241 0.27 6.30 -6.84
N SER A 242 -1.01 6.52 -7.16
CA SER A 242 -1.80 7.60 -6.58
C SER A 242 -2.00 7.44 -5.07
N TRP A 243 -2.25 6.21 -4.61
CA TRP A 243 -2.27 5.91 -3.18
C TRP A 243 -0.91 6.16 -2.51
N TYR A 244 0.20 5.75 -3.14
CA TYR A 244 1.55 6.02 -2.61
C TYR A 244 1.86 7.52 -2.49
N ALA A 245 1.56 8.31 -3.52
CA ALA A 245 1.70 9.76 -3.47
C ALA A 245 0.88 10.37 -2.33
N LEU A 246 -0.38 9.94 -2.19
CA LEU A 246 -1.29 10.45 -1.17
C LEU A 246 -0.77 10.16 0.25
N CYS A 247 -0.23 8.97 0.46
CA CYS A 247 0.44 8.57 1.69
C CYS A 247 1.65 9.45 2.02
N ILE A 248 2.49 9.74 1.02
CA ILE A 248 3.68 10.61 1.18
C ILE A 248 3.25 12.03 1.54
N LEU A 249 2.34 12.62 0.76
CA LEU A 249 1.88 14.01 0.94
C LEU A 249 1.16 14.24 2.26
N ARG A 250 0.52 13.22 2.83
CA ARG A 250 -0.15 13.30 4.14
C ARG A 250 0.77 12.98 5.32
N GLY A 251 2.03 12.62 5.10
CA GLY A 251 2.94 12.21 6.18
C GLY A 251 2.58 10.86 6.82
N LEU A 252 1.92 9.99 6.05
CA LEU A 252 1.53 8.60 6.37
C LEU A 252 0.51 8.42 7.51
N ASN A 253 -0.72 8.93 7.37
CA ASN A 253 -1.84 8.44 8.20
C ASN A 253 -2.30 7.06 7.70
N PHE A 254 -1.87 6.01 8.39
CA PHE A 254 -2.44 4.67 8.21
C PHE A 254 -3.54 4.45 9.23
N ILE A 255 -4.74 4.12 8.76
CA ILE A 255 -5.65 3.29 9.55
C ILE A 255 -5.16 1.86 9.25
N ILE A 256 -4.46 1.28 10.23
CA ILE A 256 -3.92 -0.08 10.19
C ILE A 256 -5.09 -1.06 10.29
#